data_AF-W3VE67-F1
#
_entry.id   AF-W3VE67-F1
#
_cell.length_a   1.000
_cell.length_b   1.000
_cell.length_c   1.000
_cell.angle_alpha   90.00
_cell.angle_beta   90.00
_cell.angle_gamma   90.00
#
_symmetry.space_group_name_H-M   'P 1'
#
loop_
_entity.id
_entity.type
_entity.pdbx_description
1 polymer ?
#
loop_
_entity_poly.entity_id
_entity_poly.type
_entity_poly.pdbx_seq_one_letter_code
_entity_poly.pdbx_strand_id
1 'polypeptide(L)'
;MRFSVQILVAALAALLCAVSSTEAKLQRGLAWGVNDNYGPRIAKGLVKWYWHWQDGPNPKFNGKLEWVPCFWGPKYYSQWNQRKQEMKGNLPKYLLSFNEPEIPGQSNLDPKYAAKLHMKELEPYAKKGVKISSPQMVYKTEWLQEFMDECNKLGCTIDFIAIHWYGTTKDMAKFKKWIKTIHSRFNKPIWVTEYGITAASGSNMGAIKKFHMDATAWMTQVKYVQRAAWLGCFEISNPPDSYANNKNAFLNGNGSLRDIAYWYMYTQNPHKRSAHSNRALPTSHVARRAVTHKDEEGNTIVDDEDPFDAPEHIVECDEYCLARQKAVDAWEAEHGPISDEDELDNDDDEE
;
A
#
# COMPACT_ATOMS: atom_id res chain seq x y z
N MET A 1 22.58 23.74 56.57
CA MET A 1 22.65 23.84 55.09
C MET A 1 24.01 23.36 54.62
N ARG A 2 24.05 22.23 53.90
CA ARG A 2 24.83 22.00 52.66
C ARG A 2 24.53 20.57 52.22
N PHE A 3 23.70 20.48 51.19
CA PHE A 3 23.08 19.26 50.67
C PHE A 3 24.09 18.42 49.88
N SER A 4 23.91 17.11 49.97
CA SER A 4 24.72 16.03 49.41
C SER A 4 24.84 16.06 47.89
N VAL A 5 26.07 15.94 47.38
CA VAL A 5 26.45 15.89 45.95
C VAL A 5 26.46 14.45 45.44
N GLN A 6 25.40 13.67 45.66
CA GLN A 6 25.33 12.28 45.20
C GLN A 6 24.03 11.87 44.49
N ILE A 7 23.17 12.83 44.14
CA ILE A 7 21.96 12.55 43.33
C ILE A 7 21.95 13.50 42.13
N LEU A 8 22.97 13.43 41.28
CA LEU A 8 22.96 14.19 40.02
C LEU A 8 23.75 13.54 38.87
N VAL A 9 23.94 12.21 38.92
CA VAL A 9 24.56 11.44 37.81
C VAL A 9 23.66 10.30 37.30
N ALA A 10 22.56 10.00 37.98
CA ALA A 10 21.59 8.97 37.53
C ALA A 10 20.39 9.52 36.74
N ALA A 11 20.30 10.85 36.54
CA ALA A 11 19.18 11.48 35.83
C ALA A 11 19.52 11.95 34.40
N LEU A 12 20.77 11.80 33.95
CA LEU A 12 21.21 12.19 32.59
C LEU A 12 21.50 11.00 31.66
N ALA A 13 21.30 9.77 32.11
CA ALA A 13 21.44 8.56 31.29
C ALA A 13 20.10 7.94 30.87
N ALA A 14 18.97 8.58 31.21
CA ALA A 14 17.61 8.13 30.86
C ALA A 14 16.92 9.02 29.81
N LEU A 15 17.68 9.89 29.13
CA LEU A 15 17.18 10.80 28.08
C LEU A 15 17.93 10.64 26.75
N LEU A 16 18.45 9.43 26.46
CA LEU A 16 19.13 9.10 25.20
C LEU A 16 18.64 7.76 24.62
N CYS A 17 17.34 7.51 24.72
CA CYS A 17 16.59 6.70 23.75
C CYS A 17 15.35 7.50 23.31
N ALA A 18 15.52 8.80 23.04
CA ALA A 18 14.60 9.45 22.11
C ALA A 18 14.78 8.71 20.79
N VAL A 19 13.73 7.96 20.42
CA VAL A 19 13.65 7.23 19.16
C VAL A 19 13.97 8.22 18.05
N SER A 20 15.16 8.11 17.47
CA SER A 20 15.46 8.79 16.20
C SER A 20 14.63 8.07 15.16
N SER A 21 13.38 8.47 15.01
CA SER A 21 12.48 8.00 13.95
C SER A 21 12.84 8.72 12.66
N THR A 22 13.74 8.15 11.89
CA THR A 22 14.00 8.54 10.50
C THR A 22 14.32 7.23 9.77
N GLU A 23 13.51 6.70 8.85
CA GLU A 23 12.93 7.36 7.68
C GLU A 23 11.50 6.86 7.39
N ALA A 24 10.60 7.75 6.95
CA ALA A 24 9.59 7.34 5.98
C ALA A 24 9.77 8.14 4.69
N LYS A 25 10.39 7.51 3.69
CA LYS A 25 10.20 7.89 2.28
C LYS A 25 9.61 6.69 1.57
N LEU A 26 8.30 6.56 1.69
CA LEU A 26 7.41 5.55 1.10
C LEU A 26 8.08 4.61 0.08
N GLN A 27 8.14 3.31 0.40
CA GLN A 27 8.55 2.30 -0.58
C GLN A 27 7.37 1.87 -1.44
N ARG A 28 7.51 2.09 -2.75
CA ARG A 28 6.51 1.69 -3.75
C ARG A 28 6.59 0.18 -4.01
N GLY A 29 5.43 -0.46 -3.93
CA GLY A 29 5.26 -1.90 -4.12
C GLY A 29 4.41 -2.25 -5.32
N LEU A 30 4.35 -3.54 -5.63
CA LEU A 30 3.46 -4.10 -6.64
C LEU A 30 2.56 -5.15 -5.99
N ALA A 31 1.24 -4.94 -6.03
CA ALA A 31 0.26 -6.01 -5.86
C ALA A 31 0.22 -6.78 -7.18
N TRP A 32 1.03 -7.83 -7.29
CA TRP A 32 1.38 -8.48 -8.56
C TRP A 32 0.29 -9.47 -8.96
N GLY A 33 -0.39 -9.24 -10.09
CA GLY A 33 -1.45 -10.10 -10.61
C GLY A 33 -1.35 -10.36 -12.11
N VAL A 34 -0.14 -10.34 -12.66
CA VAL A 34 0.13 -10.45 -14.11
C VAL A 34 1.17 -11.50 -14.44
N ASN A 35 1.30 -11.79 -15.72
CA ASN A 35 2.35 -12.64 -16.26
C ASN A 35 3.73 -12.19 -15.77
N ASP A 36 4.44 -13.12 -15.12
CA ASP A 36 5.76 -12.90 -14.54
C ASP A 36 6.79 -12.35 -15.55
N ASN A 37 6.64 -12.64 -16.84
CA ASN A 37 7.54 -12.13 -17.88
C ASN A 37 7.49 -10.60 -18.04
N TYR A 38 6.48 -9.92 -17.50
CA TYR A 38 6.46 -8.45 -17.46
C TYR A 38 7.29 -7.87 -16.31
N GLY A 39 7.77 -8.71 -15.38
CA GLY A 39 8.57 -8.29 -14.23
C GLY A 39 9.74 -7.37 -14.56
N PRO A 40 10.59 -7.68 -15.56
CA PRO A 40 11.70 -6.81 -15.97
C PRO A 40 11.28 -5.41 -16.44
N ARG A 41 10.04 -5.22 -16.90
CA ARG A 41 9.53 -3.93 -17.39
C ARG A 41 9.19 -3.01 -16.21
N ILE A 42 8.56 -3.55 -15.16
CA ILE A 42 8.01 -2.77 -14.04
C ILE A 42 9.01 -2.66 -12.86
N ALA A 43 9.89 -3.64 -12.67
CA ALA A 43 10.89 -3.65 -11.59
C ALA A 43 12.06 -2.68 -11.85
N LYS A 44 11.75 -1.38 -11.94
CA LYS A 44 12.69 -0.29 -12.16
C LYS A 44 12.34 0.90 -11.26
N GLY A 45 13.30 1.83 -11.12
CA GLY A 45 13.11 3.10 -10.42
C GLY A 45 12.80 2.96 -8.93
N LEU A 46 11.68 3.55 -8.53
CA LEU A 46 11.23 3.70 -7.14
C LEU A 46 10.54 2.44 -6.58
N VAL A 47 10.23 1.45 -7.43
CA VAL A 47 9.61 0.19 -7.00
C VAL A 47 10.66 -0.67 -6.28
N LYS A 48 10.36 -1.12 -5.05
CA LYS A 48 11.32 -1.85 -4.19
C LYS A 48 10.85 -3.23 -3.73
N TRP A 49 9.54 -3.47 -3.74
CA TRP A 49 8.97 -4.72 -3.24
C TRP A 49 7.76 -5.12 -4.07
N TYR A 50 7.35 -6.37 -3.92
CA TYR A 50 6.10 -6.85 -4.46
C TYR A 50 5.53 -7.93 -3.55
N TRP A 51 4.24 -8.14 -3.69
CA TRP A 51 3.55 -9.23 -3.05
C TRP A 51 2.52 -9.78 -4.03
N HIS A 52 2.04 -10.98 -3.73
CA HIS A 52 0.92 -11.61 -4.43
C HIS A 52 0.04 -12.26 -3.36
N TRP A 53 -1.27 -12.22 -3.56
CA TRP A 53 -2.28 -12.79 -2.66
C TRP A 53 -1.95 -14.20 -2.17
N GLN A 54 -1.64 -15.12 -3.09
CA GLN A 54 -1.30 -16.51 -2.74
C GLN A 54 -0.02 -17.04 -3.41
N ASP A 55 0.49 -16.42 -4.48
CA ASP A 55 1.57 -16.98 -5.29
C ASP A 55 2.98 -16.70 -4.75
N GLY A 56 3.94 -17.48 -5.25
CA GLY A 56 5.32 -17.52 -4.78
C GLY A 56 6.20 -16.41 -5.35
N PRO A 57 7.53 -16.50 -5.16
CA PRO A 57 8.45 -15.53 -5.71
C PRO A 57 8.48 -15.59 -7.25
N ASN A 58 8.46 -14.43 -7.91
CA ASN A 58 8.60 -14.32 -9.36
C ASN A 58 10.10 -14.27 -9.73
N PRO A 59 10.63 -15.30 -10.40
CA PRO A 59 12.05 -15.36 -10.74
C PRO A 59 12.48 -14.28 -11.74
N LYS A 60 11.56 -13.72 -12.54
CA LYS A 60 11.85 -12.71 -13.56
C LYS A 60 12.21 -11.35 -12.99
N PHE A 61 11.94 -11.10 -11.70
CA PHE A 61 12.48 -9.93 -11.01
C PHE A 61 13.99 -10.02 -10.76
N ASN A 62 14.61 -11.20 -10.88
CA ASN A 62 16.06 -11.41 -10.71
C ASN A 62 16.61 -10.78 -9.42
N GLY A 63 15.85 -10.88 -8.32
CA GLY A 63 16.23 -10.32 -7.01
C GLY A 63 16.17 -8.79 -6.89
N LYS A 64 15.69 -8.06 -7.91
CA LYS A 64 15.58 -6.59 -7.87
C LYS A 64 14.53 -6.09 -6.89
N LEU A 65 13.47 -6.87 -6.66
CA LEU A 65 12.39 -6.53 -5.75
C LEU A 65 12.36 -7.52 -4.59
N GLU A 66 12.10 -7.01 -3.40
CA GLU A 66 11.79 -7.83 -2.24
C GLU A 66 10.44 -8.53 -2.41
N TRP A 67 10.43 -9.86 -2.27
CA TRP A 67 9.19 -10.63 -2.21
C TRP A 67 8.61 -10.62 -0.79
N VAL A 68 7.35 -10.23 -0.66
CA VAL A 68 6.59 -10.29 0.60
C VAL A 68 5.50 -11.36 0.47
N PRO A 69 5.65 -12.54 1.12
CA PRO A 69 4.62 -13.57 1.12
C PRO A 69 3.37 -13.13 1.89
N CYS A 70 2.21 -13.57 1.41
CA CYS A 70 0.92 -13.36 2.05
C CYS A 70 0.29 -14.70 2.42
N PHE A 71 -0.21 -14.82 3.65
CA PHE A 71 -1.15 -15.89 3.98
C PHE A 71 -2.57 -15.35 3.83
N TRP A 72 -3.10 -15.39 2.61
CA TRP A 72 -4.42 -14.84 2.27
C TRP A 72 -5.53 -15.31 3.22
N GLY A 73 -5.50 -16.59 3.57
CA GLY A 73 -6.47 -17.25 4.45
C GLY A 73 -6.64 -18.72 4.10
N PRO A 74 -7.52 -19.44 4.83
CA PRO A 74 -7.67 -20.89 4.70
C PRO A 74 -8.05 -21.39 3.31
N LYS A 75 -8.72 -20.56 2.49
CA LYS A 75 -9.08 -20.90 1.10
C LYS A 75 -7.87 -21.31 0.24
N TYR A 76 -6.71 -20.70 0.46
CA TYR A 76 -5.47 -20.96 -0.29
C TYR A 76 -4.40 -21.67 0.56
N TYR A 77 -4.82 -22.56 1.48
CA TYR A 77 -3.89 -23.26 2.36
C TYR A 77 -2.84 -24.10 1.61
N SER A 78 -3.20 -24.67 0.45
CA SER A 78 -2.27 -25.45 -0.38
C SER A 78 -1.12 -24.57 -0.88
N GLN A 79 -1.46 -23.40 -1.43
CA GLN A 79 -0.50 -22.39 -1.85
C GLN A 79 0.31 -21.89 -0.65
N TRP A 80 -0.33 -21.61 0.48
CA TRP A 80 0.38 -21.23 1.71
C TRP A 80 1.42 -22.29 2.12
N ASN A 81 1.08 -23.57 2.05
CA ASN A 81 2.04 -24.64 2.32
C ASN A 81 3.23 -24.62 1.33
N GLN A 82 3.02 -24.29 0.06
CA GLN A 82 4.10 -24.08 -0.90
C GLN A 82 4.96 -22.87 -0.53
N ARG A 83 4.36 -21.73 -0.17
CA ARG A 83 5.08 -20.54 0.31
C ARG A 83 5.94 -20.88 1.51
N LYS A 84 5.41 -21.67 2.46
CA LYS A 84 6.19 -22.17 3.61
C LYS A 84 7.40 -23.02 3.19
N GLN A 85 7.33 -23.78 2.09
CA GLN A 85 8.50 -24.49 1.56
C GLN A 85 9.50 -23.53 0.91
N GLU A 86 9.04 -22.55 0.15
CA GLU A 86 9.88 -21.54 -0.51
C GLU A 86 10.63 -20.65 0.50
N MET A 87 10.03 -20.40 1.67
CA MET A 87 10.65 -19.68 2.78
C MET A 87 11.64 -20.54 3.59
N LYS A 88 11.72 -21.87 3.36
CA LYS A 88 12.67 -22.71 4.10
C LYS A 88 14.10 -22.38 3.66
N GLY A 89 14.93 -22.00 4.63
CA GLY A 89 16.34 -21.67 4.39
C GLY A 89 16.56 -20.25 3.84
N ASN A 90 15.50 -19.53 3.47
CA ASN A 90 15.54 -18.13 3.07
C ASN A 90 14.33 -17.39 3.66
N LEU A 91 14.44 -16.99 4.92
CA LEU A 91 13.34 -16.29 5.60
C LEU A 91 13.11 -14.92 4.97
N PRO A 92 11.85 -14.54 4.65
CA PRO A 92 11.55 -13.20 4.20
C PRO A 92 11.75 -12.20 5.35
N LYS A 93 11.94 -10.91 5.04
CA LYS A 93 11.98 -9.87 6.09
C LYS A 93 10.59 -9.54 6.62
N TYR A 94 9.57 -9.64 5.75
CA TYR A 94 8.20 -9.29 6.05
C TYR A 94 7.23 -10.38 5.58
N LEU A 95 6.06 -10.44 6.20
CA LEU A 95 4.98 -11.34 5.85
C LEU A 95 3.64 -10.63 6.06
N LEU A 96 2.75 -10.74 5.07
CA LEU A 96 1.39 -10.22 5.14
C LEU A 96 0.42 -11.29 5.69
N SER A 97 -0.38 -10.88 6.67
CA SER A 97 -1.47 -11.67 7.23
C SER A 97 -2.70 -11.64 6.31
N PHE A 98 -3.83 -12.14 6.82
CA PHE A 98 -5.04 -12.45 6.05
C PHE A 98 -5.54 -11.29 5.18
N ASN A 99 -6.06 -11.62 4.00
CA ASN A 99 -6.58 -10.66 3.05
C ASN A 99 -8.07 -10.41 3.31
N GLU A 100 -8.43 -9.18 3.67
CA GLU A 100 -9.82 -8.72 3.82
C GLU A 100 -10.72 -9.70 4.62
N PRO A 101 -10.30 -10.11 5.84
CA PRO A 101 -11.05 -11.12 6.59
C PRO A 101 -12.44 -10.67 7.02
N GLU A 102 -12.72 -9.37 7.02
CA GLU A 102 -14.04 -8.83 7.37
C GLU A 102 -15.07 -8.88 6.23
N ILE A 103 -14.64 -9.26 5.02
CA ILE A 103 -15.45 -9.30 3.81
C ILE A 103 -15.87 -10.75 3.52
N PRO A 104 -17.18 -11.05 3.47
CA PRO A 104 -17.68 -12.41 3.23
C PRO A 104 -17.19 -13.09 1.95
N GLY A 105 -16.96 -12.29 0.88
CA GLY A 105 -16.45 -12.79 -0.40
C GLY A 105 -14.93 -13.05 -0.44
N GLN A 106 -14.21 -12.68 0.63
CA GLN A 106 -12.76 -12.74 0.71
C GLN A 106 -12.34 -13.81 1.72
N SER A 107 -11.34 -13.58 2.56
CA SER A 107 -10.89 -14.62 3.49
C SER A 107 -11.92 -14.93 4.59
N ASN A 108 -12.85 -14.01 4.87
CA ASN A 108 -14.06 -14.20 5.66
C ASN A 108 -13.80 -14.96 6.97
N LEU A 109 -13.12 -14.31 7.91
CA LEU A 109 -12.71 -14.90 9.17
C LEU A 109 -13.34 -14.14 10.35
N ASP A 110 -13.73 -14.89 11.37
CA ASP A 110 -14.00 -14.32 12.69
C ASP A 110 -12.69 -13.76 13.31
N PRO A 111 -12.71 -12.61 14.01
CA PRO A 111 -11.50 -12.01 14.58
C PRO A 111 -10.73 -12.93 15.53
N LYS A 112 -11.42 -13.67 16.40
CA LYS A 112 -10.78 -14.56 17.39
C LYS A 112 -10.23 -15.81 16.74
N TYR A 113 -10.94 -16.34 15.74
CA TYR A 113 -10.42 -17.42 14.93
C TYR A 113 -9.17 -16.99 14.15
N ALA A 114 -9.19 -15.79 13.54
CA ALA A 114 -8.05 -15.23 12.85
C ALA A 114 -6.84 -15.06 13.77
N ALA A 115 -7.01 -14.58 15.01
CA ALA A 115 -5.92 -14.48 15.99
C ALA A 115 -5.28 -15.84 16.32
N LYS A 116 -6.09 -16.88 16.51
CA LYS A 116 -5.60 -18.26 16.71
C LYS A 116 -4.88 -18.81 15.47
N LEU A 117 -5.38 -18.49 14.29
CA LEU A 117 -4.75 -18.89 13.03
C LEU A 117 -3.41 -18.16 12.81
N HIS A 118 -3.33 -16.88 13.18
CA HIS A 118 -2.09 -16.09 13.16
C HIS A 118 -1.03 -16.71 14.06
N MET A 119 -1.40 -17.06 15.29
CA MET A 119 -0.52 -17.79 16.22
C MET A 119 -0.02 -19.12 15.67
N LYS A 120 -0.87 -19.84 14.94
CA LYS A 120 -0.51 -21.13 14.37
C LYS A 120 0.44 -20.99 13.17
N GLU A 121 0.14 -20.08 12.26
CA GLU A 121 0.74 -20.07 10.92
C GLU A 121 1.80 -18.98 10.73
N LEU A 122 1.71 -17.86 11.46
CA LEU A 122 2.56 -16.68 11.23
C LEU A 122 3.53 -16.42 12.40
N GLU A 123 3.09 -16.60 13.64
CA GLU A 123 3.93 -16.43 14.84
C GLU A 123 5.25 -17.27 14.82
N PRO A 124 5.30 -18.50 14.26
CA PRO A 124 6.57 -19.22 14.13
C PRO A 124 7.63 -18.49 13.29
N TYR A 125 7.24 -17.58 12.40
CA TYR A 125 8.13 -16.73 11.61
C TYR A 125 8.52 -15.46 12.38
N ALA A 126 7.58 -14.87 13.12
CA ALA A 126 7.86 -13.74 14.02
C ALA A 126 8.97 -14.07 15.02
N LYS A 127 8.90 -15.26 15.64
CA LYS A 127 9.94 -15.77 16.56
C LYS A 127 11.32 -15.95 15.92
N LYS A 128 11.40 -15.96 14.58
CA LYS A 128 12.65 -16.02 13.81
C LYS A 128 13.07 -14.65 13.27
N GLY A 129 12.40 -13.58 13.68
CA GLY A 129 12.73 -12.20 13.31
C GLY A 129 12.00 -11.66 12.08
N VAL A 130 11.06 -12.42 11.49
CA VAL A 130 10.23 -11.94 10.37
C VAL A 130 9.20 -10.94 10.89
N LYS A 131 9.06 -9.78 10.23
CA LYS A 131 8.08 -8.75 10.59
C LYS A 131 6.70 -9.10 10.03
N ILE A 132 5.67 -9.16 10.88
CA ILE A 132 4.34 -9.63 10.48
C ILE A 132 3.33 -8.49 10.52
N SER A 133 2.50 -8.40 9.47
CA SER A 133 1.41 -7.43 9.42
C SER A 133 0.21 -7.84 10.29
N SER A 134 -0.66 -6.88 10.59
CA SER A 134 -2.08 -7.17 10.87
C SER A 134 -2.75 -7.80 9.66
N PRO A 135 -3.95 -8.39 9.80
CA PRO A 135 -4.81 -8.65 8.65
C PRO A 135 -5.04 -7.37 7.83
N GLN A 136 -5.18 -7.53 6.52
CA GLN A 136 -5.23 -6.44 5.54
C GLN A 136 -6.67 -5.94 5.41
N MET A 137 -7.00 -4.87 6.15
CA MET A 137 -8.38 -4.40 6.34
C MET A 137 -8.81 -3.37 5.31
N VAL A 138 -10.08 -3.39 4.91
CA VAL A 138 -10.70 -2.42 4.01
C VAL A 138 -11.52 -1.37 4.77
N TYR A 139 -12.37 -1.78 5.73
CA TYR A 139 -13.33 -0.82 6.32
C TYR A 139 -13.80 -1.06 7.76
N LYS A 140 -13.73 -2.27 8.34
CA LYS A 140 -14.23 -2.53 9.71
C LYS A 140 -13.10 -2.44 10.75
N THR A 141 -12.90 -1.26 11.34
CA THR A 141 -11.90 -1.09 12.40
C THR A 141 -12.19 -1.89 13.67
N GLU A 142 -13.46 -2.17 13.95
CA GLU A 142 -13.90 -2.93 15.12
C GLU A 142 -13.47 -4.39 15.01
N TRP A 143 -13.57 -4.97 13.80
CA TRP A 143 -13.06 -6.31 13.52
C TRP A 143 -11.56 -6.38 13.84
N LEU A 144 -10.79 -5.38 13.39
CA LEU A 144 -9.36 -5.34 13.65
C LEU A 144 -9.06 -5.15 15.14
N GLN A 145 -9.84 -4.33 15.86
CA GLN A 145 -9.69 -4.19 17.31
C GLN A 145 -9.92 -5.52 18.03
N GLU A 146 -11.00 -6.25 17.70
CA GLU A 146 -11.28 -7.55 18.30
C GLU A 146 -10.17 -8.57 18.03
N PHE A 147 -9.61 -8.56 16.80
CA PHE A 147 -8.45 -9.37 16.45
C PHE A 147 -7.24 -8.99 17.29
N MET A 148 -6.91 -7.70 17.39
CA MET A 148 -5.75 -7.20 18.14
C MET A 148 -5.88 -7.52 19.64
N ASP A 149 -7.06 -7.38 20.22
CA ASP A 149 -7.33 -7.70 21.63
C ASP A 149 -7.15 -9.19 21.91
N GLU A 150 -7.67 -10.06 21.04
CA GLU A 150 -7.45 -11.51 21.17
C GLU A 150 -5.98 -11.86 20.92
N CYS A 151 -5.33 -11.22 19.95
CA CYS A 151 -3.92 -11.44 19.67
C CYS A 151 -3.02 -11.04 20.86
N ASN A 152 -3.33 -9.94 21.54
CA ASN A 152 -2.64 -9.53 22.76
C ASN A 152 -2.77 -10.59 23.87
N LYS A 153 -3.93 -11.21 24.04
CA LYS A 153 -4.14 -12.30 25.02
C LYS A 153 -3.35 -13.55 24.66
N LEU A 154 -3.25 -13.87 23.37
CA LEU A 154 -2.54 -15.06 22.88
C LEU A 154 -1.02 -14.85 22.76
N GLY A 155 -0.55 -13.60 22.81
CA GLY A 155 0.85 -13.23 22.63
C GLY A 155 1.29 -13.20 21.16
N CYS A 156 0.42 -12.77 20.24
CA CYS A 156 0.79 -12.56 18.83
C CYS A 156 1.81 -11.43 18.67
N THR A 157 2.69 -11.59 17.68
CA THR A 157 3.50 -10.50 17.14
C THR A 157 2.78 -9.85 15.96
N ILE A 158 2.56 -8.53 16.06
CA ILE A 158 2.05 -7.64 14.99
C ILE A 158 2.96 -6.42 14.93
N ASP A 159 3.76 -6.31 13.88
CA ASP A 159 4.77 -5.27 13.74
C ASP A 159 4.24 -4.01 13.04
N PHE A 160 3.31 -4.17 12.09
CA PHE A 160 2.73 -3.07 11.31
C PHE A 160 1.27 -3.35 10.94
N ILE A 161 0.50 -2.30 10.64
CA ILE A 161 -0.90 -2.42 10.20
C ILE A 161 -0.95 -2.39 8.68
N ALA A 162 -1.61 -3.38 8.08
CA ALA A 162 -1.86 -3.43 6.65
C ALA A 162 -3.32 -3.08 6.35
N ILE A 163 -3.53 -2.23 5.34
CA ILE A 163 -4.85 -1.79 4.92
C ILE A 163 -4.96 -1.72 3.41
N HIS A 164 -6.20 -1.86 2.93
CA HIS A 164 -6.59 -1.57 1.56
C HIS A 164 -7.44 -0.30 1.54
N TRP A 165 -7.43 0.40 0.40
CA TRP A 165 -8.35 1.51 0.16
C TRP A 165 -8.79 1.59 -1.28
N TYR A 166 -10.10 1.60 -1.52
CA TYR A 166 -10.67 1.86 -2.83
C TYR A 166 -11.67 3.00 -2.78
N GLY A 167 -11.77 3.84 -3.80
CA GLY A 167 -12.74 4.92 -3.80
C GLY A 167 -12.78 5.68 -5.11
N THR A 168 -13.11 6.96 -5.04
CA THR A 168 -13.18 7.85 -6.21
C THR A 168 -12.00 8.81 -6.26
N THR A 169 -11.82 9.45 -7.42
CA THR A 169 -10.78 10.47 -7.61
C THR A 169 -11.01 11.76 -6.81
N LYS A 170 -12.20 11.91 -6.19
CA LYS A 170 -12.56 13.05 -5.32
C LYS A 170 -12.29 12.77 -3.84
N ASP A 171 -11.97 11.53 -3.47
CA ASP A 171 -11.92 11.09 -2.08
C ASP A 171 -10.54 11.29 -1.40
N MET A 172 -9.68 12.19 -1.90
CA MET A 172 -8.34 12.39 -1.32
C MET A 172 -8.41 12.70 0.18
N ALA A 173 -9.33 13.57 0.61
CA ALA A 173 -9.53 13.87 2.03
C ALA A 173 -9.96 12.62 2.83
N LYS A 174 -10.86 11.79 2.28
CA LYS A 174 -11.30 10.54 2.94
C LYS A 174 -10.18 9.50 3.00
N PHE A 175 -9.33 9.43 1.97
CA PHE A 175 -8.14 8.58 1.94
C PHE A 175 -7.18 8.94 3.07
N LYS A 176 -6.80 10.22 3.16
CA LYS A 176 -5.94 10.73 4.24
C LYS A 176 -6.56 10.47 5.62
N LYS A 177 -7.84 10.84 5.79
CA LYS A 177 -8.55 10.70 7.06
C LYS A 177 -8.60 9.25 7.53
N TRP A 178 -8.93 8.32 6.64
CA TRP A 178 -8.94 6.88 6.96
C TRP A 178 -7.58 6.40 7.49
N ILE A 179 -6.51 6.71 6.79
CA ILE A 179 -5.16 6.29 7.19
C ILE A 179 -4.77 6.92 8.52
N LYS A 180 -5.06 8.21 8.74
CA LYS A 180 -4.85 8.88 10.02
C LYS A 180 -5.63 8.22 11.16
N THR A 181 -6.91 7.90 10.94
CA THR A 181 -7.73 7.18 11.94
C THR A 181 -7.11 5.84 12.31
N ILE A 182 -6.66 5.05 11.33
CA ILE A 182 -6.00 3.76 11.58
C ILE A 182 -4.70 3.97 12.37
N HIS A 183 -3.89 4.96 12.01
CA HIS A 183 -2.66 5.27 12.72
C HIS A 183 -2.94 5.68 14.17
N SER A 184 -3.88 6.59 14.39
CA SER A 184 -4.28 7.06 15.73
C SER A 184 -4.82 5.92 16.59
N ARG A 185 -5.55 4.97 15.99
CA ARG A 185 -6.16 3.85 16.72
C ARG A 185 -5.15 2.79 17.16
N PHE A 186 -4.17 2.46 16.31
CA PHE A 186 -3.27 1.33 16.55
C PHE A 186 -1.81 1.71 16.83
N ASN A 187 -1.44 2.97 16.61
CA ASN A 187 -0.11 3.55 16.86
C ASN A 187 1.04 2.66 16.36
N LYS A 188 0.94 2.22 15.11
CA LYS A 188 1.88 1.33 14.42
C LYS A 188 2.11 1.81 12.99
N PRO A 189 3.28 1.53 12.39
CA PRO A 189 3.52 1.83 10.99
C PRO A 189 2.45 1.22 10.09
N ILE A 190 2.10 1.94 9.02
CA ILE A 190 1.05 1.56 8.07
C ILE A 190 1.67 1.14 6.75
N TRP A 191 1.15 0.03 6.23
CA TRP A 191 1.32 -0.40 4.85
C TRP A 191 -0.02 -0.34 4.13
N VAL A 192 -0.08 0.41 3.03
CA VAL A 192 -1.24 0.44 2.13
C VAL A 192 -1.01 -0.61 1.05
N THR A 193 -1.33 -1.88 1.36
CA THR A 193 -0.99 -3.03 0.50
C THR A 193 -1.79 -3.06 -0.79
N GLU A 194 -2.93 -2.39 -0.82
CA GLU A 194 -3.69 -2.06 -2.04
C GLU A 194 -4.32 -0.68 -1.92
N TYR A 195 -4.24 0.11 -2.99
CA TYR A 195 -5.16 1.21 -3.18
C TYR A 195 -5.46 1.46 -4.66
N GLY A 196 -6.67 1.95 -4.94
CA GLY A 196 -7.11 2.15 -6.31
C GLY A 196 -8.44 2.90 -6.44
N ILE A 197 -8.82 3.16 -7.68
CA ILE A 197 -10.12 3.74 -8.01
C ILE A 197 -11.11 2.63 -8.36
N THR A 198 -12.36 2.75 -7.94
CA THR A 198 -13.42 1.77 -8.22
C THR A 198 -13.95 1.92 -9.65
N ALA A 199 -14.37 0.80 -10.26
CA ALA A 199 -14.97 0.79 -11.59
C ALA A 199 -16.24 1.67 -11.65
N ALA A 200 -17.09 1.55 -10.62
CA ALA A 200 -18.34 2.29 -10.52
C ALA A 200 -18.17 3.81 -10.37
N SER A 201 -16.98 4.31 -10.00
CA SER A 201 -16.71 5.76 -9.93
C SER A 201 -16.61 6.43 -11.30
N GLY A 202 -16.43 5.66 -12.38
CA GLY A 202 -16.47 6.19 -13.73
C GLY A 202 -15.40 7.21 -14.11
N SER A 203 -14.29 7.26 -13.36
CA SER A 203 -13.27 8.29 -13.52
C SER A 203 -12.49 8.15 -14.83
N ASN A 204 -12.09 9.30 -15.41
CA ASN A 204 -11.17 9.32 -16.56
C ASN A 204 -9.71 9.10 -16.14
N MET A 205 -8.87 8.76 -17.12
CA MET A 205 -7.46 8.48 -16.89
C MET A 205 -6.67 9.62 -16.26
N GLY A 206 -6.92 10.86 -16.68
CA GLY A 206 -6.26 12.04 -16.12
C GLY A 206 -6.56 12.21 -14.63
N ALA A 207 -7.82 12.02 -14.23
CA ALA A 207 -8.25 12.08 -12.83
C ALA A 207 -7.68 10.92 -12.00
N ILE A 208 -7.67 9.70 -12.53
CA ILE A 208 -7.10 8.52 -11.85
C ILE A 208 -5.59 8.72 -11.63
N LYS A 209 -4.87 9.14 -12.67
CA LYS A 209 -3.44 9.45 -12.59
C LYS A 209 -3.16 10.55 -11.57
N LYS A 210 -3.95 11.62 -11.57
CA LYS A 210 -3.81 12.72 -10.60
C LYS A 210 -4.01 12.22 -9.17
N PHE A 211 -5.09 11.49 -8.89
CA PHE A 211 -5.34 10.91 -7.57
C PHE A 211 -4.18 10.01 -7.13
N HIS A 212 -3.74 9.10 -8.01
CA HIS A 212 -2.63 8.19 -7.73
C HIS A 212 -1.33 8.93 -7.36
N MET A 213 -0.97 9.95 -8.15
CA MET A 213 0.24 10.73 -7.90
C MET A 213 0.13 11.60 -6.64
N ASP A 214 -1.01 12.22 -6.40
CA ASP A 214 -1.24 13.00 -5.17
C ASP A 214 -1.22 12.09 -3.92
N ALA A 215 -1.79 10.89 -4.01
CA ALA A 215 -1.81 9.92 -2.91
C ALA A 215 -0.39 9.43 -2.57
N THR A 216 0.41 9.06 -3.58
CA THR A 216 1.81 8.66 -3.36
C THR A 216 2.67 9.80 -2.84
N ALA A 217 2.46 11.03 -3.32
CA ALA A 217 3.17 12.21 -2.84
C ALA A 217 2.88 12.46 -1.36
N TRP A 218 1.60 12.47 -0.97
CA TRP A 218 1.23 12.64 0.44
C TRP A 218 1.73 11.50 1.33
N MET A 219 1.58 10.24 0.90
CA MET A 219 2.11 9.10 1.67
C MET A 219 3.63 9.13 1.82
N THR A 220 4.35 9.80 0.90
CA THR A 220 5.80 10.03 1.03
C THR A 220 6.13 11.10 2.07
N GLN A 221 5.20 12.00 2.37
CA GLN A 221 5.40 13.09 3.32
C GLN A 221 5.07 12.70 4.76
N VAL A 222 4.23 11.70 5.00
CA VAL A 222 3.83 11.31 6.36
C VAL A 222 4.74 10.22 6.93
N LYS A 223 5.19 10.41 8.18
CA LYS A 223 6.22 9.54 8.81
C LYS A 223 5.78 8.09 9.11
N TYR A 224 4.48 7.82 9.07
CA TYR A 224 3.92 6.54 9.51
C TYR A 224 3.51 5.62 8.36
N VAL A 225 3.51 6.08 7.10
CA VAL A 225 3.23 5.21 5.95
C VAL A 225 4.54 4.75 5.32
N GLN A 226 4.88 3.48 5.51
CA GLN A 226 6.17 2.94 5.07
C GLN A 226 6.13 2.35 3.67
N ARG A 227 5.00 1.73 3.30
CA ARG A 227 4.85 1.04 2.01
C ARG A 227 3.46 1.25 1.43
N ALA A 228 3.40 1.38 0.11
CA ALA A 228 2.14 1.39 -0.61
C ALA A 228 2.25 0.66 -1.94
N ALA A 229 1.20 -0.02 -2.36
CA ALA A 229 1.10 -0.63 -3.67
C ALA A 229 -0.23 -0.24 -4.33
N TRP A 230 -0.12 0.42 -5.48
CA TRP A 230 -1.28 0.70 -6.32
C TRP A 230 -1.78 -0.61 -6.95
N LEU A 231 -3.09 -0.84 -6.92
CA LEU A 231 -3.69 -1.96 -7.62
C LEU A 231 -3.69 -1.66 -9.12
N GLY A 232 -2.58 -1.95 -9.78
CA GLY A 232 -2.39 -1.70 -11.21
C GLY A 232 -1.60 -2.76 -11.97
N CYS A 233 -1.07 -3.81 -11.33
CA CYS A 233 -0.38 -4.86 -12.06
C CYS A 233 -1.37 -5.83 -12.70
N PHE A 234 -2.06 -5.33 -13.73
CA PHE A 234 -2.98 -6.02 -14.62
C PHE A 234 -3.04 -5.29 -15.97
N GLU A 235 -3.52 -5.98 -17.00
CA GLU A 235 -3.72 -5.40 -18.33
C GLU A 235 -5.06 -4.66 -18.36
N ILE A 236 -5.15 -3.52 -19.05
CA ILE A 236 -6.36 -2.68 -19.12
C ILE A 236 -7.61 -3.44 -19.60
N SER A 237 -7.42 -4.51 -20.39
CA SER A 237 -8.49 -5.40 -20.88
C SER A 237 -8.85 -6.54 -19.93
N ASN A 238 -8.10 -6.72 -18.85
CA ASN A 238 -8.24 -7.85 -17.92
C ASN A 238 -7.96 -7.41 -16.46
N PRO A 239 -8.85 -6.60 -15.85
CA PRO A 239 -8.74 -6.25 -14.44
C PRO A 239 -8.89 -7.50 -13.54
N PRO A 240 -8.39 -7.45 -12.29
CA PRO A 240 -8.41 -8.60 -11.38
C PRO A 240 -9.84 -9.00 -10.97
N ASP A 241 -10.75 -8.03 -10.94
CA ASP A 241 -12.18 -8.22 -10.66
C ASP A 241 -13.00 -7.08 -11.28
N SER A 242 -14.31 -7.09 -11.04
CA SER A 242 -15.24 -6.04 -11.49
C SER A 242 -15.27 -4.80 -10.59
N TYR A 243 -14.59 -4.83 -9.44
CA TYR A 243 -14.59 -3.74 -8.47
C TYR A 243 -13.51 -2.70 -8.81
N ALA A 244 -12.32 -3.16 -9.21
CA ALA A 244 -11.23 -2.30 -9.63
C ALA A 244 -11.52 -1.61 -10.97
N ASN A 245 -11.27 -0.32 -11.05
CA ASN A 245 -11.35 0.38 -12.34
C ASN A 245 -10.25 -0.15 -13.27
N ASN A 246 -10.64 -0.58 -14.48
CA ASN A 246 -9.70 -1.11 -15.45
C ASN A 246 -8.60 -0.10 -15.83
N LYS A 247 -8.90 1.20 -15.70
CA LYS A 247 -7.98 2.32 -15.90
C LYS A 247 -6.88 2.43 -14.85
N ASN A 248 -6.95 1.71 -13.74
CA ASN A 248 -5.84 1.59 -12.78
C ASN A 248 -4.65 0.79 -13.38
N ALA A 249 -4.87 0.03 -14.45
CA ALA A 249 -3.87 -0.83 -15.09
C ALA A 249 -2.55 -0.12 -15.42
N PHE A 250 -1.44 -0.79 -15.15
CA PHE A 250 -0.10 -0.42 -15.59
C PHE A 250 0.22 -0.93 -16.98
N LEU A 251 -0.55 -1.89 -17.51
CA LEU A 251 -0.24 -2.57 -18.76
C LEU A 251 -1.36 -2.40 -19.79
N ASN A 252 -0.97 -2.25 -21.04
CA ASN A 252 -1.86 -2.43 -22.18
C ASN A 252 -2.12 -3.94 -22.40
N GLY A 253 -3.13 -4.29 -23.20
CA GLY A 253 -3.44 -5.71 -23.51
C GLY A 253 -2.34 -6.48 -24.26
N ASN A 254 -1.25 -5.81 -24.68
CA ASN A 254 -0.07 -6.44 -25.27
C ASN A 254 1.13 -6.50 -24.30
N GLY A 255 0.91 -6.17 -23.02
CA GLY A 255 1.96 -6.16 -21.99
C GLY A 255 2.93 -4.98 -22.03
N SER A 256 2.73 -3.99 -22.92
CA SER A 256 3.48 -2.73 -22.86
C SER A 256 3.01 -1.86 -21.69
N LEU A 257 3.91 -1.06 -21.12
CA LEU A 257 3.58 -0.17 -20.02
C LEU A 257 2.71 1.00 -20.49
N ARG A 258 1.75 1.36 -19.64
CA ARG A 258 0.91 2.56 -19.75
C ARG A 258 1.59 3.75 -19.10
N ASP A 259 1.13 4.97 -19.41
CA ASP A 259 1.73 6.21 -18.90
C ASP A 259 1.74 6.23 -17.36
N ILE A 260 0.63 5.83 -16.74
CA ILE A 260 0.51 5.77 -15.26
C ILE A 260 1.58 4.88 -14.60
N ALA A 261 2.07 3.83 -15.27
CA ALA A 261 3.15 3.00 -14.77
C ALA A 261 4.48 3.75 -14.72
N TYR A 262 4.81 4.55 -15.74
CA TYR A 262 6.04 5.34 -15.76
C TYR A 262 6.05 6.42 -14.67
N TRP A 263 4.90 7.06 -14.43
CA TRP A 263 4.74 7.97 -13.30
C TRP A 263 4.99 7.26 -11.97
N TYR A 264 4.40 6.09 -11.78
CA TYR A 264 4.59 5.31 -10.57
C TYR A 264 6.03 4.84 -10.36
N MET A 265 6.72 4.47 -11.43
CA MET A 265 8.08 3.95 -11.35
C MET A 265 9.12 5.05 -11.12
N TYR A 266 8.93 6.26 -11.65
CA TYR A 266 10.02 7.22 -11.75
C TYR A 266 9.75 8.59 -11.15
N THR A 267 8.51 8.96 -10.83
CA THR A 267 8.18 10.34 -10.45
C THR A 267 7.90 10.48 -8.96
N GLN A 268 8.65 11.35 -8.28
CA GLN A 268 8.42 11.72 -6.87
C GLN A 268 7.48 12.93 -6.72
N ASN A 269 7.61 13.95 -7.57
CA ASN A 269 6.77 15.15 -7.52
C ASN A 269 5.50 14.97 -8.39
N PRO A 270 4.29 15.05 -7.83
CA PRO A 270 3.05 14.80 -8.56
C PRO A 270 2.78 15.82 -9.67
N HIS A 271 3.39 17.00 -9.60
CA HIS A 271 3.22 18.09 -10.56
C HIS A 271 4.35 18.18 -11.60
N LYS A 272 5.44 17.42 -11.43
CA LYS A 272 6.60 17.44 -12.33
C LYS A 272 7.20 16.05 -12.51
N ARG A 273 7.13 15.52 -13.75
CA ARG A 273 7.80 14.26 -14.12
C ARG A 273 9.30 14.33 -13.89
N SER A 274 9.89 13.21 -13.45
CA SER A 274 11.35 13.10 -13.33
C SER A 274 12.03 13.04 -14.71
N ALA A 275 13.31 13.40 -14.77
CA ALA A 275 14.09 13.34 -16.01
C ALA A 275 14.21 11.90 -16.56
N HIS A 276 14.19 10.88 -15.71
CA HIS A 276 14.13 9.47 -16.13
C HIS A 276 12.79 9.12 -16.78
N SER A 277 11.68 9.60 -16.22
CA SER A 277 10.40 9.52 -16.91
C SER A 277 10.50 10.25 -18.25
N ASN A 278 11.03 11.48 -18.28
CA ASN A 278 11.17 12.28 -19.51
C ASN A 278 12.21 11.75 -20.51
N ARG A 279 13.13 10.85 -20.17
CA ARG A 279 14.06 10.19 -21.12
C ARG A 279 13.43 8.98 -21.79
N ALA A 280 12.47 8.36 -21.12
CA ALA A 280 11.54 7.40 -21.74
C ALA A 280 10.45 8.11 -22.58
N LEU A 281 10.47 9.45 -22.66
CA LEU A 281 9.62 10.29 -23.51
C LEU A 281 10.52 11.15 -24.43
N PRO A 282 10.09 11.59 -25.62
CA PRO A 282 10.76 12.64 -26.36
C PRO A 282 10.55 14.01 -25.68
N THR A 283 11.53 14.90 -25.85
CA THR A 283 11.64 16.19 -25.17
C THR A 283 10.41 17.10 -25.23
N SER A 284 10.23 17.89 -24.17
CA SER A 284 9.09 18.72 -23.76
C SER A 284 8.66 19.90 -24.69
N HIS A 285 8.87 19.82 -25.99
CA HIS A 285 8.53 20.93 -26.92
C HIS A 285 7.50 20.63 -28.01
N VAL A 286 6.77 19.52 -27.95
CA VAL A 286 5.65 19.29 -28.88
C VAL A 286 4.36 19.02 -28.10
N ALA A 287 3.53 20.05 -28.04
CA ALA A 287 2.26 20.07 -27.33
C ALA A 287 1.13 19.47 -28.18
N ARG A 288 0.28 18.67 -27.51
CA ARG A 288 -1.18 18.50 -27.72
C ARG A 288 -1.66 17.87 -29.05
N ARG A 289 -1.57 16.53 -29.13
CA ARG A 289 -2.55 15.60 -29.75
C ARG A 289 -2.02 14.16 -29.58
N ALA A 290 -2.87 13.24 -29.10
CA ALA A 290 -2.60 11.80 -28.86
C ALA A 290 -1.13 11.40 -29.01
N VAL A 291 -0.35 11.59 -27.94
CA VAL A 291 1.11 11.46 -28.00
C VAL A 291 1.47 9.98 -27.98
N THR A 292 1.87 9.45 -29.12
CA THR A 292 2.64 8.21 -29.17
C THR A 292 4.12 8.56 -29.03
N HIS A 293 4.84 7.87 -28.16
CA HIS A 293 6.27 8.08 -27.94
C HIS A 293 7.02 6.77 -27.71
N LYS A 294 8.35 6.79 -27.63
CA LYS A 294 9.19 5.58 -27.53
C LYS A 294 9.91 5.50 -26.18
N ASP A 295 9.86 4.35 -25.52
CA ASP A 295 10.66 4.09 -24.31
C ASP A 295 12.15 3.84 -24.64
N GLU A 296 12.99 3.65 -23.61
CA GLU A 296 14.43 3.36 -23.76
C GLU A 296 14.72 2.06 -24.54
N GLU A 297 13.73 1.18 -24.68
CA GLU A 297 13.80 -0.10 -25.40
C GLU A 297 13.16 0.01 -26.81
N GLY A 298 12.68 1.19 -27.22
CA GLY A 298 12.06 1.44 -28.52
C GLY A 298 10.58 1.03 -28.63
N ASN A 299 9.91 0.73 -27.52
CA ASN A 299 8.48 0.39 -27.48
C ASN A 299 7.61 1.65 -27.56
N THR A 300 6.49 1.59 -28.30
CA THR A 300 5.54 2.71 -28.36
C THR A 300 4.72 2.80 -27.07
N ILE A 301 4.75 3.94 -26.40
CA ILE A 301 3.87 4.33 -25.31
C ILE A 301 2.83 5.30 -25.87
N VAL A 302 1.58 5.16 -25.44
CA VAL A 302 0.49 6.08 -25.77
C VAL A 302 0.17 6.86 -24.50
N ASP A 303 0.18 8.19 -24.56
CA ASP A 303 -0.33 9.01 -23.46
C ASP A 303 -1.79 8.62 -23.21
N ASP A 304 -2.11 8.28 -21.97
CA ASP A 304 -3.44 7.83 -21.53
C ASP A 304 -4.49 8.97 -21.52
N GLU A 305 -4.44 9.91 -22.46
CA GLU A 305 -5.45 10.96 -22.65
C GLU A 305 -6.65 10.35 -23.39
N ASP A 306 -7.67 9.94 -22.62
CA ASP A 306 -8.90 9.35 -23.13
C ASP A 306 -9.87 10.45 -23.61
N PRO A 307 -10.52 10.35 -24.78
CA PRO A 307 -11.76 11.10 -24.99
C PRO A 307 -12.76 10.70 -23.90
N PHE A 308 -13.10 11.64 -23.03
CA PHE A 308 -13.93 11.38 -21.86
C PHE A 308 -15.38 11.11 -22.27
N ASP A 309 -15.77 9.84 -22.32
CA ASP A 309 -17.17 9.45 -22.28
C ASP A 309 -17.58 9.26 -20.81
N ALA A 310 -18.34 10.22 -20.29
CA ALA A 310 -18.86 10.16 -18.92
C ALA A 310 -19.79 8.95 -18.78
N PRO A 311 -19.56 8.04 -17.83
CA PRO A 311 -20.48 6.93 -17.61
C PRO A 311 -21.82 7.44 -17.09
N GLU A 312 -22.90 6.77 -17.49
CA GLU A 312 -24.28 7.17 -17.17
C GLU A 312 -24.61 7.04 -15.67
N HIS A 313 -23.88 6.19 -14.94
CA HIS A 313 -24.07 5.94 -13.51
C HIS A 313 -22.73 5.98 -12.77
N ILE A 314 -22.50 7.05 -12.03
CA ILE A 314 -21.32 7.25 -11.18
C ILE A 314 -21.71 6.98 -9.72
N VAL A 315 -20.99 6.07 -9.07
CA VAL A 315 -21.10 5.81 -7.63
C VAL A 315 -20.00 6.59 -6.90
N GLU A 316 -20.41 7.64 -6.19
CA GLU A 316 -19.50 8.50 -5.42
C GLU A 316 -19.09 7.88 -4.06
N CYS A 317 -19.89 6.96 -3.53
CA CYS A 317 -19.60 6.24 -2.30
C CYS A 317 -20.42 4.95 -2.25
N ASP A 318 -19.75 3.81 -2.32
CA ASP A 318 -20.35 2.48 -2.19
C ASP A 318 -20.50 2.06 -0.70
N GLU A 319 -20.94 0.82 -0.47
CA GLU A 319 -21.10 0.28 0.88
C GLU A 319 -19.80 0.26 1.69
N TYR A 320 -18.64 0.03 1.08
CA TYR A 320 -17.33 0.02 1.76
C TYR A 320 -16.86 1.44 2.09
N CYS A 321 -17.15 2.41 1.22
CA CYS A 321 -16.97 3.83 1.50
C CYS A 321 -17.85 4.31 2.67
N LEU A 322 -19.14 3.93 2.68
CA LEU A 322 -20.05 4.26 3.77
C LEU A 322 -19.62 3.60 5.09
N ALA A 323 -19.18 2.34 5.03
CA ALA A 323 -18.72 1.62 6.21
C ALA A 323 -17.42 2.21 6.78
N ARG A 324 -16.46 2.64 5.95
CA ARG A 324 -15.29 3.42 6.41
C ARG A 324 -15.69 4.72 7.08
N GLN A 325 -16.62 5.48 6.50
CA GLN A 325 -17.11 6.73 7.12
C GLN A 325 -17.71 6.46 8.49
N LYS A 326 -18.59 5.46 8.60
CA LYS A 326 -19.16 5.04 9.88
C LYS A 326 -18.08 4.68 10.91
N ALA A 327 -17.03 3.96 10.51
CA ALA A 327 -15.92 3.60 11.38
C ALA A 327 -15.12 4.82 11.85
N VAL A 328 -14.86 5.78 10.96
CA VAL A 328 -14.20 7.06 11.30
C VAL A 328 -15.07 7.88 12.25
N ASP A 329 -16.35 8.04 11.94
CA ASP A 329 -17.28 8.83 12.76
C ASP A 329 -17.44 8.23 14.16
N ALA A 330 -17.50 6.90 14.27
CA ALA A 330 -17.54 6.21 15.55
C ALA A 330 -16.26 6.46 16.37
N TRP A 331 -15.09 6.43 15.72
CA TRP A 331 -13.83 6.76 16.39
C TRP A 331 -13.80 8.21 16.87
N GLU A 332 -14.21 9.17 16.03
CA GLU A 332 -14.19 10.60 16.37
C GLU A 332 -15.22 10.97 17.46
N ALA A 333 -16.35 10.28 17.50
CA ALA A 333 -17.34 10.45 18.56
C ALA A 333 -16.79 10.08 19.95
N GLU A 334 -15.86 9.13 20.02
CA GLU A 334 -15.25 8.66 21.27
C GLU A 334 -13.95 9.40 21.61
N HIS A 335 -13.14 9.76 20.60
CA HIS A 335 -11.76 10.25 20.81
C HIS A 335 -11.56 11.71 20.36
N GLY A 336 -12.58 12.35 19.80
CA GLY A 336 -12.48 13.67 19.18
C GLY A 336 -12.06 13.61 17.70
N PRO A 337 -12.13 14.75 17.00
CA PRO A 337 -11.86 14.80 15.57
C PRO A 337 -10.40 14.45 15.26
N ILE A 338 -10.18 13.73 14.16
CA ILE A 338 -8.85 13.52 13.58
C ILE A 338 -8.37 14.83 12.99
N SER A 339 -7.14 15.22 13.34
CA SER A 339 -6.54 16.45 12.81
C SER A 339 -6.39 16.39 11.29
N ASP A 340 -6.76 17.50 10.64
CA ASP A 340 -6.47 17.70 9.22
C ASP A 340 -4.98 17.98 8.97
N GLU A 341 -4.22 18.35 10.01
CA GLU A 341 -2.77 18.57 9.93
C GLU A 341 -2.03 17.26 9.68
N ASP A 342 -1.11 17.28 8.73
CA ASP A 342 -0.28 16.12 8.36
C ASP A 342 0.96 16.10 9.27
N GLU A 343 1.28 14.95 9.87
CA GLU A 343 2.55 14.75 10.59
C GLU A 343 3.68 14.55 9.57
N LEU A 344 4.16 15.67 9.04
CA LEU A 344 5.14 15.73 7.95
C LEU A 344 6.54 15.30 8.40
N ASP A 345 7.25 14.62 7.50
CA ASP A 345 8.68 14.32 7.57
C ASP A 345 9.44 15.56 7.07
N ASN A 346 9.81 16.46 7.99
CA ASN A 346 10.53 17.70 7.67
C ASN A 346 12.04 17.43 7.56
N ASP A 347 12.46 16.68 6.54
CA ASP A 347 13.86 16.54 6.13
C ASP A 347 14.34 17.74 5.26
N ASP A 348 13.92 18.96 5.59
CA ASP A 348 14.47 20.20 5.00
C ASP A 348 15.66 20.72 5.83
N ASP A 349 16.43 19.82 6.45
CA ASP A 349 17.81 20.10 6.88
C ASP A 349 18.75 19.95 5.66
N GLU A 350 18.55 20.80 4.63
CA GLU A 350 19.59 21.09 3.64
C GLU A 350 20.52 22.18 4.24
N GLU A 351 21.62 21.74 4.86
CA GLU A 351 22.90 22.50 4.91
C GLU A 351 23.74 22.23 3.66
#